data_AF-A0A7K4B498-F1
#
_entry.id   AF-A0A7K4B498-F1
#
_cell.length_a   1.000
_cell.length_b   1.000
_cell.length_c   1.000
_cell.angle_alpha   90.00
_cell.angle_beta   90.00
_cell.angle_gamma   90.00
#
_symmetry.space_group_name_H-M   'P 1'
#
loop_
_entity.id
_entity.type
_entity.pdbx_description
1 polymer ?
#
loop_
_entity_poly.entity_id
_entity_poly.type
_entity_poly.pdbx_seq_one_letter_code
_entity_poly.pdbx_strand_id
1 'polypeptide(L)'
;MKEGVLTDRQREVLRYRKAGLTQQQIADIIQTSKANICTIEKSAMENVRRARETLDFFYSLDARHICTIEKGSDLLEASKKIYAEAEKIGIKVRYDNIQLMNRIREEIPEKNKSRFVREKIEVYLKNDGDLYFE
;
A
#
# COMPACT_ATOMS: atom_id res chain seq x y z
N MET A 1 -0.72 28.95 -7.99
CA MET A 1 0.01 27.73 -8.39
C MET A 1 -0.95 26.57 -8.25
N LYS A 2 -1.13 25.73 -9.27
CA LYS A 2 -2.07 24.60 -9.18
C LYS A 2 -1.36 23.42 -8.52
N GLU A 3 -1.69 23.17 -7.26
CA GLU A 3 -1.13 22.07 -6.45
C GLU A 3 -1.51 20.71 -7.04
N GLY A 4 -0.52 19.80 -7.18
CA GLY A 4 -0.71 18.40 -7.57
C GLY A 4 -0.01 17.99 -8.89
N VAL A 5 0.28 16.68 -9.02
CA VAL A 5 1.00 16.06 -10.16
C VAL A 5 0.20 16.11 -11.49
N LEU A 6 -1.13 16.19 -11.40
CA LEU A 6 -2.01 16.20 -12.56
C LEU A 6 -2.29 17.61 -13.07
N THR A 7 -2.29 17.80 -14.39
CA THR A 7 -2.78 19.04 -15.01
C THR A 7 -4.30 19.13 -14.93
N ASP A 8 -4.89 20.32 -15.11
CA ASP A 8 -6.35 20.46 -15.08
C ASP A 8 -7.04 19.64 -16.15
N ARG A 9 -6.42 19.55 -17.33
CA ARG A 9 -6.95 18.77 -18.44
C ARG A 9 -6.95 17.28 -18.13
N GLN A 10 -5.90 16.78 -17.48
CA GLN A 10 -5.85 15.41 -16.99
C GLN A 10 -6.94 15.16 -15.95
N ARG A 11 -7.11 16.07 -14.97
CA ARG A 11 -8.17 15.96 -13.96
C ARG A 11 -9.56 15.94 -14.59
N GLU A 12 -9.81 16.81 -15.55
CA GLU A 12 -11.08 16.89 -16.27
C GLU A 12 -11.39 15.59 -17.03
N VAL A 13 -10.42 15.05 -17.78
CA VAL A 13 -10.55 13.76 -18.48
C VAL A 13 -10.85 12.63 -17.48
N LEU A 14 -10.11 12.55 -16.37
CA LEU A 14 -10.35 11.53 -15.34
C LEU A 14 -11.74 11.64 -14.69
N ARG A 15 -12.26 12.86 -14.48
CA ARG A 15 -13.62 13.07 -13.96
C ARG A 15 -14.68 12.53 -14.92
N TYR A 16 -14.57 12.83 -16.22
CA TYR A 16 -15.51 12.29 -17.21
C TYR A 16 -15.41 10.77 -17.36
N ARG A 17 -14.20 10.21 -17.31
CA ARG A 17 -14.01 8.76 -17.32
C ARG A 17 -14.66 8.10 -16.10
N LYS A 18 -14.52 8.70 -14.91
CA LYS A 18 -15.21 8.24 -13.69
C LYS A 18 -16.74 8.30 -13.82
N ALA A 19 -17.27 9.28 -14.57
CA ALA A 19 -18.70 9.39 -14.88
C ALA A 19 -19.16 8.42 -16.00
N GLY A 20 -18.29 7.56 -16.53
CA GLY A 20 -18.63 6.51 -17.50
C GLY A 20 -18.54 6.93 -18.96
N LEU A 21 -18.09 8.16 -19.28
CA LEU A 21 -18.01 8.62 -20.66
C LEU A 21 -16.86 7.94 -21.41
N THR A 22 -17.08 7.66 -22.70
CA THR A 22 -16.04 7.17 -23.62
C THR A 22 -15.07 8.29 -24.00
N GLN A 23 -13.87 7.92 -24.46
CA GLN A 23 -12.88 8.90 -24.96
C GLN A 23 -13.42 9.76 -26.10
N GLN A 24 -14.31 9.21 -26.96
CA GLN A 24 -14.93 9.96 -28.04
C GLN A 24 -15.89 11.02 -27.49
N GLN A 25 -16.80 10.63 -26.59
CA GLN A 25 -17.74 11.57 -25.96
C GLN A 25 -17.00 12.69 -25.21
N ILE A 26 -15.89 12.34 -24.55
CA ILE A 26 -15.02 13.33 -23.89
C ILE A 26 -14.40 14.25 -24.93
N ALA A 27 -13.90 13.72 -26.04
CA ALA A 27 -13.31 14.51 -27.13
C ALA A 27 -14.32 15.51 -27.71
N ASP A 28 -15.58 15.10 -27.85
CA ASP A 28 -16.67 15.94 -28.35
C ASP A 28 -16.99 17.09 -27.37
N ILE A 29 -17.07 16.81 -26.07
CA ILE A 29 -17.30 17.83 -25.01
C ILE A 29 -16.13 18.82 -24.94
N ILE A 30 -14.92 18.27 -25.00
CA ILE A 30 -13.68 18.99 -24.80
C ILE A 30 -13.23 19.72 -26.09
N GLN A 31 -13.91 19.47 -27.20
CA GLN A 31 -13.62 19.98 -28.54
C GLN A 31 -12.17 19.69 -28.97
N THR A 32 -11.79 18.43 -28.91
CA THR A 32 -10.47 17.95 -29.34
C THR A 32 -10.58 16.58 -30.02
N SER A 33 -9.46 16.00 -30.45
CA SER A 33 -9.47 14.67 -31.06
C SER A 33 -9.51 13.56 -30.00
N LYS A 34 -10.14 12.43 -30.33
CA LYS A 34 -10.08 11.20 -29.51
C LYS A 34 -8.63 10.77 -29.25
N ALA A 35 -7.75 10.92 -30.25
CA ALA A 35 -6.32 10.63 -30.10
C ALA A 35 -5.67 11.49 -29.01
N ASN A 36 -6.00 12.79 -28.95
CA ASN A 36 -5.51 13.68 -27.90
C ASN A 36 -6.04 13.27 -26.52
N ILE A 37 -7.33 12.92 -26.40
CA ILE A 37 -7.92 12.41 -25.15
C ILE A 37 -7.22 11.13 -24.68
N CYS A 38 -6.94 10.19 -25.59
CA CYS A 38 -6.23 8.95 -25.28
C CYS A 38 -4.84 9.24 -24.70
N THR A 39 -4.08 10.17 -25.31
CA THR A 39 -2.76 10.59 -24.81
C THR A 39 -2.86 11.25 -23.43
N ILE A 40 -3.85 12.13 -23.22
CA ILE A 40 -4.08 12.81 -21.94
C ILE A 40 -4.43 11.79 -20.85
N GLU A 41 -5.35 10.85 -21.11
CA GLU A 41 -5.75 9.81 -20.16
C GLU A 41 -4.56 8.91 -19.80
N LYS A 42 -3.79 8.44 -20.80
CA LYS A 42 -2.60 7.62 -20.57
C LYS A 42 -1.57 8.35 -19.70
N SER A 43 -1.27 9.60 -20.02
CA SER A 43 -0.34 10.42 -19.24
C SER A 43 -0.85 10.69 -17.82
N ALA A 44 -2.16 10.91 -17.66
CA ALA A 44 -2.78 11.08 -16.34
C ALA A 44 -2.63 9.83 -15.47
N MET A 45 -2.92 8.65 -16.03
CA MET A 45 -2.80 7.37 -15.33
C MET A 45 -1.34 7.07 -14.95
N GLU A 46 -0.38 7.38 -15.82
CA GLU A 46 1.04 7.23 -15.53
C GLU A 46 1.50 8.16 -14.40
N ASN A 47 1.02 9.41 -14.39
CA ASN A 47 1.30 10.33 -13.28
C ASN A 47 0.72 9.83 -11.95
N VAL A 48 -0.48 9.23 -11.96
CA VAL A 48 -1.07 8.61 -10.77
C VAL A 48 -0.24 7.41 -10.30
N ARG A 49 0.20 6.54 -11.22
CA ARG A 49 1.05 5.39 -10.91
C ARG A 49 2.35 5.83 -10.24
N ARG A 50 3.07 6.79 -10.84
CA ARG A 50 4.33 7.33 -10.30
C ARG A 50 4.16 7.99 -8.94
N ALA A 51 3.08 8.76 -8.76
CA ALA A 51 2.78 9.37 -7.47
C ALA A 51 2.51 8.31 -6.39
N ARG A 52 1.80 7.22 -6.75
CA ARG A 52 1.59 6.10 -5.84
C ARG A 52 2.91 5.43 -5.46
N GLU A 53 3.76 5.10 -6.44
CA GLU A 53 5.07 4.48 -6.16
C GLU A 53 5.97 5.36 -5.28
N THR A 54 5.90 6.67 -5.48
CA THR A 54 6.63 7.64 -4.64
C THR A 54 6.12 7.60 -3.20
N LEU A 55 4.79 7.57 -3.01
CA LEU A 55 4.19 7.45 -1.68
C LEU A 55 4.48 6.09 -1.04
N ASP A 56 4.39 5.00 -1.79
CA ASP A 56 4.69 3.65 -1.30
C ASP A 56 6.15 3.55 -0.85
N PHE A 57 7.10 4.10 -1.61
CA PHE A 57 8.50 4.21 -1.19
C PHE A 57 8.65 5.07 0.06
N PHE A 58 8.04 6.26 0.10
CA PHE A 58 8.11 7.12 1.27
C PHE A 58 7.57 6.44 2.53
N TYR A 59 6.43 5.74 2.43
CA TYR A 59 5.86 4.97 3.54
C TYR A 59 6.68 3.72 3.89
N SER A 60 7.46 3.18 2.96
CA SER A 60 8.40 2.10 3.25
C SER A 60 9.58 2.58 4.11
N LEU A 61 10.01 3.83 3.97
CA LEU A 61 11.03 4.45 4.84
C LEU A 61 10.53 4.65 6.27
N ASP A 62 9.21 4.74 6.46
CA ASP A 62 8.54 4.90 7.75
C ASP A 62 8.32 3.56 8.49
N ALA A 63 8.79 2.44 7.95
CA ALA A 63 8.71 1.15 8.61
C ALA A 63 9.74 1.08 9.74
N ARG A 64 9.29 1.17 10.99
CA ARG A 64 10.14 1.07 12.18
C ARG A 64 10.28 -0.38 12.58
N HIS A 65 11.50 -0.84 12.82
CA HIS A 65 11.72 -2.11 13.51
C HIS A 65 11.07 -2.04 14.90
N ILE A 66 10.17 -2.99 15.20
CA ILE A 66 9.46 -3.02 16.49
C ILE A 66 9.82 -4.23 17.33
N CYS A 67 10.12 -5.38 16.71
CA CYS A 67 10.60 -6.55 17.42
C CYS A 67 11.20 -7.60 16.50
N THR A 68 11.95 -8.51 17.10
CA THR A 68 12.37 -9.77 16.48
C THR A 68 11.59 -10.93 17.13
N ILE A 69 11.06 -11.82 16.30
CA ILE A 69 10.44 -13.08 16.71
C ILE A 69 11.51 -14.17 16.57
N GLU A 70 11.83 -14.82 17.69
CA GLU A 70 12.88 -15.83 17.74
C GLU A 70 12.42 -17.16 17.14
N LYS A 71 13.38 -17.93 16.65
CA LYS A 71 13.15 -19.32 16.24
C LYS A 71 12.52 -20.13 17.38
N GLY A 72 11.48 -20.91 17.06
CA GLY A 72 10.73 -21.71 18.00
C GLY A 72 9.58 -20.98 18.68
N SER A 73 9.42 -19.68 18.44
CA SER A 73 8.30 -18.90 18.98
C SER A 73 6.96 -19.35 18.40
N ASP A 74 5.93 -19.35 19.23
CA ASP A 74 4.54 -19.57 18.83
C ASP A 74 3.98 -18.30 18.17
N LEU A 75 3.27 -18.44 17.04
CA LEU A 75 2.70 -17.30 16.31
C LEU A 75 1.70 -16.48 17.14
N LEU A 76 1.01 -17.08 18.11
CA LEU A 76 0.11 -16.36 19.01
C LEU A 76 0.87 -15.51 20.03
N GLU A 77 2.00 -16.01 20.54
CA GLU A 77 2.85 -15.23 21.44
C GLU A 77 3.60 -14.14 20.67
N ALA A 78 4.02 -14.45 19.44
CA ALA A 78 4.57 -13.47 18.52
C ALA A 78 3.58 -12.34 18.20
N SER A 79 2.30 -12.66 17.92
CA SER A 79 1.29 -11.63 17.64
C SER A 79 1.07 -10.72 18.85
N LYS A 80 0.99 -11.26 20.07
CA LYS A 80 0.92 -10.47 21.31
C LYS A 80 2.11 -9.54 21.47
N LYS A 81 3.33 -10.02 21.19
CA LYS A 81 4.55 -9.20 21.24
C LYS A 81 4.49 -8.04 20.24
N ILE A 82 4.03 -8.30 19.02
CA ILE A 82 3.85 -7.26 17.98
C ILE A 82 2.88 -6.18 18.46
N TYR A 83 1.72 -6.55 19.01
CA TYR A 83 0.76 -5.57 19.52
C TYR A 83 1.34 -4.75 20.68
N ALA A 84 2.06 -5.39 21.61
CA ALA A 84 2.67 -4.71 22.74
C ALA A 84 3.73 -3.68 22.30
N GLU A 85 4.57 -4.00 21.32
CA GLU A 85 5.57 -3.06 20.81
C GLU A 85 4.93 -1.95 19.96
N ALA A 86 3.89 -2.26 19.20
CA ALA A 86 3.11 -1.27 18.44
C ALA A 86 2.41 -0.26 19.37
N GLU A 87 1.86 -0.73 20.50
CA GLU A 87 1.23 0.12 21.50
C GLU A 87 2.23 1.07 22.17
N LYS A 88 3.45 0.62 22.48
CA LYS A 88 4.51 1.47 23.05
C LYS A 88 4.89 2.66 22.17
N ILE A 89 4.80 2.49 20.84
CA ILE A 89 5.08 3.55 19.87
C ILE A 89 3.82 4.29 19.40
N GLY A 90 2.66 3.96 19.97
CA GLY A 90 1.39 4.66 19.75
C GLY A 90 0.75 4.39 18.38
N ILE A 91 1.09 3.29 17.72
CA ILE A 91 0.56 2.94 16.39
C ILE A 91 -0.36 1.73 16.51
N LYS A 92 -1.58 1.85 16.00
CA LYS A 92 -2.55 0.75 15.98
C LYS A 92 -2.30 -0.17 14.79
N VAL A 93 -2.02 -1.45 15.07
CA VAL A 93 -1.93 -2.50 14.04
C VAL A 93 -3.29 -2.66 13.34
N ARG A 94 -3.30 -2.68 12.00
CA ARG A 94 -4.53 -2.76 11.18
C ARG A 94 -5.24 -4.11 11.23
N TYR A 95 -4.51 -5.16 11.56
CA TYR A 95 -4.96 -6.55 11.48
C TYR A 95 -5.49 -7.03 12.82
N ASP A 96 -6.51 -7.88 12.80
CA ASP A 96 -6.85 -8.71 13.96
C ASP A 96 -5.85 -9.86 14.14
N ASN A 97 -5.94 -10.57 15.28
CA ASN A 97 -5.00 -11.65 15.60
C ASN A 97 -4.94 -12.74 14.52
N ILE A 98 -6.08 -13.12 13.93
CA ILE A 98 -6.15 -14.20 12.94
C ILE A 98 -5.53 -13.73 11.62
N GLN A 99 -5.87 -12.51 11.19
CA GLN A 99 -5.31 -11.88 10.00
C GLN A 99 -3.79 -11.72 10.10
N LEU A 100 -3.29 -11.26 11.25
CA LEU A 100 -1.86 -11.11 11.50
C LEU A 100 -1.12 -12.45 11.42
N MET A 101 -1.66 -13.48 12.07
CA MET A 101 -1.06 -14.81 12.02
C MET A 101 -1.05 -15.41 10.61
N ASN A 102 -2.14 -15.24 9.85
CA ASN A 102 -2.20 -15.69 8.46
C ASN A 102 -1.19 -14.95 7.59
N ARG A 103 -1.06 -13.65 7.77
CA ARG A 103 -0.11 -12.83 7.02
C ARG A 103 1.33 -13.23 7.27
N ILE A 104 1.73 -13.46 8.53
CA ILE A 104 3.08 -13.96 8.85
C ILE A 104 3.36 -15.29 8.12
N ARG A 105 2.37 -16.19 8.02
CA ARG A 105 2.51 -17.47 7.31
C ARG A 105 2.58 -17.32 5.79
N GLU A 106 1.82 -16.37 5.23
CA GLU A 106 1.71 -16.17 3.78
C GLU A 106 2.88 -15.38 3.21
N GLU A 107 3.40 -14.39 3.92
CA GLU A 107 4.52 -13.56 3.44
C GLU A 107 5.89 -14.24 3.58
N ILE A 108 6.07 -15.10 4.60
CA ILE A 108 7.33 -15.83 4.81
C ILE A 108 7.08 -17.33 5.07
N PRO A 109 6.55 -18.08 4.09
CA PRO A 109 6.16 -19.48 4.28
C PRO A 109 7.35 -20.38 4.68
N GLU A 110 8.55 -20.08 4.20
CA GLU A 110 9.77 -20.84 4.48
C GLU A 110 10.21 -20.75 5.95
N LYS A 111 9.94 -19.62 6.61
CA LYS A 111 10.25 -19.41 8.03
C LYS A 111 9.14 -19.88 8.96
N ASN A 112 8.06 -20.47 8.44
CA ASN A 112 6.94 -20.93 9.25
C ASN A 112 6.75 -22.45 9.16
N LYS A 113 6.39 -23.08 10.27
CA LYS A 113 5.91 -24.48 10.33
C LYS A 113 4.65 -24.53 11.16
N SER A 114 3.50 -24.53 10.49
CA SER A 114 2.19 -24.52 11.15
C SER A 114 2.03 -23.32 12.10
N ARG A 115 2.18 -23.53 13.41
CA ARG A 115 2.05 -22.49 14.44
C ARG A 115 3.40 -21.95 14.95
N PHE A 116 4.52 -22.57 14.56
CA PHE A 116 5.84 -22.22 15.08
C PHE A 116 6.73 -21.59 14.02
N VAL A 117 7.53 -20.63 14.47
CA VAL A 117 8.55 -19.95 13.67
C VAL A 117 9.81 -20.83 13.57
N ARG A 118 10.29 -21.10 12.37
CA ARG A 118 11.46 -21.96 12.09
C ARG A 118 12.79 -21.22 12.13
N GLU A 119 12.76 -19.94 11.81
CA GLU A 119 13.92 -19.04 11.71
C GLU A 119 13.52 -17.65 12.20
N LYS A 120 14.48 -16.84 12.63
CA LYS A 120 14.18 -15.49 13.13
C LYS A 120 13.39 -14.67 12.10
N ILE A 121 12.39 -13.92 12.58
CA ILE A 121 11.58 -12.99 11.79
C ILE A 121 11.75 -11.60 12.38
N GLU A 122 12.18 -10.64 11.57
CA GLU A 122 12.24 -9.23 11.95
C GLU A 122 10.92 -8.57 11.59
N VAL A 123 10.32 -7.83 12.52
CA VAL A 123 9.00 -7.22 12.36
C VAL A 123 9.16 -5.71 12.31
N TYR A 124 8.63 -5.14 11.22
CA TYR A 124 8.63 -3.71 10.97
C TYR A 124 7.19 -3.21 10.92
N LEU A 125 6.90 -2.11 11.62
CA LEU A 125 5.59 -1.46 11.65
C LEU A 125 5.65 -0.11 10.93
N LYS A 126 4.74 0.09 9.99
CA LYS A 126 4.54 1.37 9.29
C LYS A 126 3.64 2.28 10.12
N ASN A 127 3.82 3.60 9.98
CA ASN A 127 2.99 4.61 10.66
C ASN A 127 1.49 4.46 10.40
N ASP A 128 1.11 3.83 9.30
CA ASP A 128 -0.27 3.64 8.90
C ASP A 128 -0.93 2.40 9.55
N GLY A 129 -0.17 1.62 10.32
CA GLY A 129 -0.59 0.41 11.03
C GLY A 129 -0.38 -0.89 10.25
N ASP A 130 0.24 -0.81 9.07
CA ASP A 130 0.65 -1.95 8.26
C ASP A 130 1.97 -2.57 8.76
N LEU A 131 2.19 -3.86 8.50
CA LEU A 131 3.35 -4.62 8.95
C LEU A 131 4.17 -5.14 7.76
N TYR A 132 5.46 -5.28 7.98
CA TYR A 132 6.40 -5.93 7.07
C TYR A 132 7.26 -6.91 7.86
N PHE A 133 7.54 -8.06 7.27
CA PHE A 133 8.29 -9.14 7.90
C PHE A 133 9.54 -9.45 7.06
N GLU A 134 10.68 -9.61 7.72
CA GLU A 134 11.95 -10.01 7.08
C GLU A 134 12.56 -11.28 7.68
#